data_AF-A0A4Q2XRW4-F1
#
_entry.id   AF-A0A4Q2XRW4-F1
#
_cell.length_a   1.000
_cell.length_b   1.000
_cell.length_c   1.000
_cell.angle_alpha   90.00
_cell.angle_beta   90.00
_cell.angle_gamma   90.00
#
_symmetry.space_group_name_H-M   'P 1'
#
loop_
_entity.id
_entity.type
_entity.pdbx_description
1 polymer ?
#
loop_
_entity_poly.entity_id
_entity_poly.type
_entity_poly.pdbx_seq_one_letter_code
_entity_poly.pdbx_strand_id
1 'polypeptide(L)' 'EGEATANYLAELLRGRNCRLTRIAQGLPAGGGLEHADELTLMRAMQGRRSV' A
#
# COMPACT_ATOMS: atom_id res chain seq x y z
N GLU A 1 -0.05 12.34 -3.96
CA GLU A 1 -0.89 13.07 -2.98
C GLU A 1 -1.39 12.18 -1.85
N GLY A 2 -2.13 11.10 -2.12
CA GLY A 2 -2.65 10.21 -1.04
C GLY A 2 -1.60 9.53 -0.14
N GLU A 3 -0.35 9.38 -0.59
CA GLU A 3 0.76 8.94 0.28
C GLU A 3 1.08 9.95 1.38
N ALA A 4 1.23 11.21 1.01
CA ALA A 4 1.55 12.28 1.95
C ALA A 4 0.43 12.44 2.98
N THR A 5 -0.84 12.44 2.54
CA THR A 5 -1.99 12.56 3.45
C THR A 5 -2.07 11.39 4.43
N ALA A 6 -1.87 10.16 3.96
CA ALA A 6 -1.90 9.00 4.84
C ALA A 6 -0.72 8.99 5.83
N ASN A 7 0.47 9.43 5.42
CA ASN A 7 1.62 9.58 6.33
C ASN A 7 1.35 10.67 7.37
N TYR A 8 0.77 11.80 6.96
CA TYR A 8 0.36 12.87 7.86
C TYR A 8 -0.65 12.39 8.91
N LEU A 9 -1.67 11.62 8.50
CA LEU A 9 -2.63 11.03 9.43
C LEU A 9 -1.97 10.00 10.37
N ALA A 10 -0.99 9.25 9.89
CA ALA A 10 -0.24 8.31 10.72
C ALA A 10 0.59 9.00 11.81
N GLU A 11 1.16 10.17 11.49
CA GLU A 11 1.86 11.01 12.46
C GLU A 11 0.88 11.65 13.46
N LEU A 12 -0.24 12.20 12.98
CA LEU A 12 -1.24 12.85 13.82
C LEU A 12 -1.91 11.90 14.82
N LEU A 13 -2.08 10.63 14.44
CA LEU A 13 -2.71 9.59 15.26
C LEU A 13 -1.71 8.75 16.05
N ARG A 14 -0.41 9.08 16.00
CA ARG A 14 0.65 8.41 16.75
C ARG A 14 0.36 8.50 18.26
N GLY A 15 0.37 7.36 18.94
CA GLY A 15 0.14 7.27 20.39
C GLY A 15 -1.34 7.23 20.81
N ARG A 16 -2.30 7.30 19.87
CA ARG A 16 -3.71 7.02 20.18
C ARG A 16 -3.94 5.51 20.29
N ASN A 17 -4.92 5.12 21.10
CA ASN A 17 -5.31 3.73 21.26
C ASN A 17 -6.21 3.25 20.10
N CYS A 18 -5.70 3.35 18.87
CA CYS A 18 -6.38 2.85 17.69
C CYS A 18 -5.39 2.18 16.73
N ARG A 19 -5.86 1.13 16.03
CA ARG A 19 -5.04 0.42 15.05
C ARG A 19 -5.11 1.14 13.71
N LEU A 20 -4.00 1.71 13.29
CA LEU A 20 -3.85 2.25 11.94
C LEU A 20 -3.37 1.16 10.97
N THR A 21 -4.04 1.08 9.82
CA THR A 21 -3.65 0.18 8.71
C THR A 21 -3.79 0.93 7.39
N ARG A 22 -3.01 0.51 6.40
CA ARG A 22 -3.07 1.06 5.04
C ARG A 22 -3.60 -0.01 4.08
N ILE A 23 -4.41 0.42 3.11
CA ILE A 23 -4.84 -0.47 2.03
C ILE A 23 -3.61 -1.00 1.27
N ALA A 24 -3.68 -2.25 0.85
CA ALA A 24 -2.62 -2.86 0.05
C ALA A 24 -2.45 -2.10 -1.26
N GLN A 25 -1.22 -2.06 -1.75
CA GLN A 25 -0.86 -1.50 -3.05
C GLN A 25 -0.11 -2.56 -3.83
N GLY A 26 -0.48 -2.76 -5.09
CA GLY A 26 0.06 -3.79 -5.94
C GLY A 26 -0.91 -4.13 -7.05
N LEU A 27 -0.82 -5.36 -7.55
CA LEU A 27 -1.58 -5.81 -8.71
C LEU A 27 -3.08 -5.95 -8.39
N PRO A 28 -3.98 -5.53 -9.31
CA PRO A 28 -5.39 -5.80 -9.19
C PRO A 28 -5.70 -7.29 -9.41
N ALA A 29 -6.79 -7.78 -8.82
CA ALA A 29 -7.26 -9.14 -9.05
C ALA A 29 -7.65 -9.32 -10.53
N GLY A 30 -7.17 -10.41 -11.14
CA GLY A 30 -7.45 -10.71 -12.55
C GLY A 30 -6.65 -9.88 -13.56
N GLY A 31 -5.75 -8.99 -13.11
CA GLY A 31 -4.84 -8.26 -14.00
C GLY A 31 -3.66 -9.12 -14.43
N GLY A 32 -3.34 -9.10 -15.73
CA GLY A 32 -2.15 -9.74 -16.28
C GLY A 32 -0.87 -8.96 -15.93
N LEU A 33 0.25 -9.67 -15.75
CA LEU A 33 1.55 -9.05 -15.46
C LEU A 33 2.04 -8.19 -16.62
N GLU A 34 1.71 -8.58 -17.86
CA GLU A 34 2.12 -7.87 -19.07
C GLU A 34 1.48 -6.47 -19.21
N HIS A 35 0.43 -6.18 -18.45
CA HIS A 35 -0.26 -4.89 -18.44
C HIS A 35 0.07 -4.04 -17.20
N ALA A 36 0.86 -4.56 -16.28
CA ALA A 36 1.22 -3.86 -15.06
C ALA A 36 2.43 -2.94 -15.29
N ASP A 37 2.33 -1.70 -14.81
CA ASP A 37 3.47 -0.80 -14.80
C ASP A 37 4.52 -1.22 -13.75
N GLU A 38 5.76 -0.77 -13.96
CA GLU A 38 6.90 -1.12 -13.12
C GLU A 38 6.71 -0.71 -11.65
N LEU A 39 6.06 0.44 -11.39
CA LEU A 39 5.82 0.92 -10.04
C LEU A 39 4.80 0.02 -9.31
N THR A 40 3.74 -0.42 -10.00
CA THR A 40 2.77 -1.36 -9.46
C THR A 40 3.41 -2.71 -9.14
N LEU A 41 4.26 -3.23 -10.03
CA LEU A 41 5.00 -4.47 -9.80
C LEU A 41 5.95 -4.36 -8.61
N MET A 42 6.70 -3.25 -8.52
CA MET A 42 7.59 -2.97 -7.40
C MET A 42 6.82 -2.96 -6.08
N ARG A 43 5.70 -2.25 -6.01
CA ARG A 43 4.85 -2.19 -4.80
C ARG A 43 4.28 -3.56 -4.43
N ALA A 44 3.82 -4.34 -5.42
CA ALA A 44 3.32 -5.69 -5.20
C ALA A 44 4.39 -6.62 -4.61
N MET A 45 5.64 -6.52 -5.10
CA MET A 45 6.75 -7.33 -4.62
C MET A 45 7.23 -6.90 -3.23
N GLN A 46 7.33 -5.59 -2.96
CA GLN A 46 7.66 -5.06 -1.64
C GLN A 46 6.62 -5.44 -0.58
N GLY A 47 5.34 -5.44 -0.96
CA GLY A 47 4.21 -5.80 -0.08
C GLY A 47 3.86 -7.29 -0.06
N ARG A 48 4.65 -8.16 -0.71
CA ARG A 48 4.35 -9.60 -0.82
C ARG A 48 4.42 -10.26 0.55
N ARG A 49 3.39 -11.05 0.89
CA ARG A 49 3.30 -11.82 2.14
C ARG A 49 3.43 -13.31 1.83
N SER A 50 3.91 -14.09 2.80
CA SER A 50 3.83 -15.55 2.73
C SER A 50 2.38 -16.00 2.75
N VAL A 51 2.12 -17.15 2.14
CA VAL A 51 0.84 -17.86 2.22
C VAL A 51 0.83 -18.77 3.43
#